data_AF-A0A1J8R7Y1-F1
#
_entry.id   AF-A0A1J8R7Y1-F1
#
_cell.length_a   1.000
_cell.length_b   1.000
_cell.length_c   1.000
_cell.angle_alpha   90.00
_cell.angle_beta   90.00
_cell.angle_gamma   90.00
#
_symmetry.space_group_name_H-M   'P 1'
#
loop_
_entity.id
_entity.type
_entity.pdbx_description
1 polymer ?
#
loop_
_entity_poly.entity_id
_entity_poly.type
_entity_poly.pdbx_seq_one_letter_code
_entity_poly.pdbx_strand_id
1 'polypeptide(L)'
;AHRNGVVLLGLLAIPKTDNEYSDDAGFRKFRRQLFHSSLSRMLQSLKPGMTKPEVVRCPDGHFRHAIYGLGPYITDYPEQALLACVVQGWCAKCLAPSNDLDGESHVPRSREHTNALVEMLELGVLWDEYGLVGDIVPFTEDFPRADIHELLSPDILHQLIKGTFKDHLVTWVQHYLFAMHSERQAKKILDDIDQW
;
A
#
# COMPACT_ATOMS: atom_id res chain seq x y z
N ALA A 1 -2.80 -16.55 -22.19
CA ALA A 1 -3.99 -15.80 -22.63
C ALA A 1 -4.17 -14.58 -21.73
N HIS A 2 -3.58 -13.43 -22.06
CA HIS A 2 -3.68 -12.18 -21.28
C HIS A 2 -3.54 -10.96 -22.20
N ARG A 3 -4.24 -10.97 -23.34
CA ARG A 3 -4.21 -9.83 -24.27
C ARG A 3 -5.41 -8.95 -23.96
N ASN A 4 -5.17 -7.81 -23.30
CA ASN A 4 -6.11 -6.70 -23.02
C ASN A 4 -6.93 -6.77 -21.72
N GLY A 5 -6.27 -7.00 -20.57
CA GLY A 5 -6.90 -6.93 -19.24
C GLY A 5 -6.66 -5.63 -18.46
N VAL A 6 -6.10 -4.59 -19.10
CA VAL A 6 -5.74 -3.33 -18.42
C VAL A 6 -6.35 -2.16 -19.18
N VAL A 7 -7.02 -1.28 -18.45
CA VAL A 7 -7.57 -0.02 -18.97
C VAL A 7 -7.01 1.11 -18.12
N LEU A 8 -6.45 2.13 -18.76
CA LEU A 8 -6.02 3.34 -18.06
C LEU A 8 -7.27 4.10 -17.57
N LEU A 9 -7.43 4.19 -16.25
CA LEU A 9 -8.55 4.93 -15.64
C LEU A 9 -8.29 6.44 -15.57
N GLY A 10 -7.02 6.85 -15.44
CA GLY A 10 -6.63 8.25 -15.46
C GLY A 10 -5.18 8.47 -15.04
N LEU A 11 -4.75 9.73 -15.13
CA LEU A 11 -3.45 10.19 -14.67
C LEU A 11 -3.65 11.02 -13.41
N LEU A 12 -2.87 10.73 -12.37
CA LEU A 12 -2.95 11.44 -11.10
C LEU A 12 -2.29 12.81 -11.20
N ALA A 13 -2.87 13.80 -10.52
CA ALA A 13 -2.30 15.14 -10.45
C ALA A 13 -0.99 15.13 -9.65
N ILE A 14 0.04 15.76 -10.19
CA ILE A 14 1.31 16.02 -9.50
C ILE A 14 1.35 17.52 -9.20
N PRO A 15 0.83 17.96 -8.05
CA PRO A 15 0.83 19.36 -7.70
C PRO A 15 2.27 19.83 -7.51
N LYS A 16 2.59 20.98 -8.09
CA LYS A 16 3.88 21.65 -7.89
C LYS A 16 3.68 22.83 -6.95
N THR A 17 4.69 23.08 -6.13
CA THR A 17 4.79 24.27 -5.30
C THR A 17 6.20 24.83 -5.45
N ASP A 18 6.41 26.07 -5.01
CA ASP A 18 7.75 26.65 -4.95
C ASP A 18 8.63 25.86 -3.97
N ASN A 19 9.94 25.78 -4.22
CA ASN A 19 10.87 25.01 -3.38
C ASN A 19 10.84 25.41 -1.90
N GLU A 20 10.40 26.63 -1.58
CA GLU A 20 10.23 27.11 -0.20
C GLU A 20 9.17 26.29 0.57
N TYR A 21 8.13 25.81 -0.11
CA TYR A 21 6.99 25.12 0.50
C TYR A 21 6.98 23.62 0.19
N SER A 22 8.02 23.06 -0.45
CA SER A 22 8.05 21.64 -0.82
C SER A 22 7.97 20.71 0.39
N ASP A 23 8.51 21.18 1.53
CA ASP A 23 8.52 20.47 2.81
C ASP A 23 7.48 20.95 3.82
N ASP A 24 6.62 21.88 3.42
CA ASP A 24 5.54 22.38 4.28
C ASP A 24 4.54 21.27 4.63
N ALA A 25 4.12 21.22 5.90
CA ALA A 25 3.17 20.22 6.39
C ALA A 25 1.81 20.33 5.72
N GLY A 26 1.34 21.56 5.47
CA GLY A 26 0.09 21.83 4.75
C GLY A 26 0.14 21.34 3.31
N PHE A 27 1.26 21.57 2.61
CA PHE A 27 1.45 21.08 1.25
C PHE A 27 1.53 19.55 1.18
N ARG A 28 2.22 18.89 2.13
CA ARG A 28 2.26 17.43 2.23
C ARG A 28 0.85 16.85 2.44
N LYS A 29 0.07 17.46 3.34
CA LYS A 29 -1.34 17.09 3.56
C LYS A 29 -2.17 17.25 2.30
N PHE A 30 -2.06 18.42 1.65
CA PHE A 30 -2.77 18.70 0.39
C PHE A 30 -2.46 17.65 -0.68
N ARG A 31 -1.19 17.27 -0.85
CA ARG A 31 -0.77 16.21 -1.79
C ARG A 31 -1.44 14.87 -1.49
N ARG A 32 -1.47 14.47 -0.22
CA ARG A 32 -2.14 13.22 0.21
C ARG A 32 -3.63 13.27 -0.09
N GLN A 33 -4.31 14.35 0.30
CA GLN A 33 -5.75 14.47 0.06
C GLN A 33 -6.08 14.54 -1.44
N LEU A 34 -5.28 15.26 -2.24
CA LEU A 34 -5.45 15.34 -3.69
C LEU A 34 -5.33 13.96 -4.35
N PHE A 35 -4.39 13.13 -3.89
CA PHE A 35 -4.24 11.76 -4.35
C PHE A 35 -5.51 10.93 -4.09
N HIS A 36 -6.03 10.94 -2.85
CA HIS A 36 -7.24 10.21 -2.50
C HIS A 36 -8.49 10.74 -3.22
N SER A 37 -8.66 12.06 -3.27
CA SER A 37 -9.79 12.68 -3.97
C SER A 37 -9.77 12.37 -5.47
N SER A 38 -8.59 12.30 -6.08
CA SER A 38 -8.44 11.91 -7.50
C SER A 38 -8.87 10.45 -7.73
N LEU A 39 -8.41 9.52 -6.89
CA LEU A 39 -8.82 8.12 -6.97
C LEU A 39 -10.33 7.95 -6.77
N SER A 40 -10.89 8.60 -5.74
CA SER A 40 -12.33 8.55 -5.46
C SER A 40 -13.14 9.08 -6.65
N ARG A 41 -12.72 10.19 -7.25
CA ARG A 41 -13.39 10.76 -8.43
C ARG A 41 -13.31 9.83 -9.65
N MET A 42 -12.15 9.21 -9.91
CA MET A 42 -11.99 8.28 -11.03
C MET A 42 -12.86 7.03 -10.88
N LEU A 43 -12.98 6.51 -9.66
CA LEU A 43 -13.73 5.27 -9.38
C LEU A 43 -15.22 5.50 -9.11
N GLN A 44 -15.67 6.75 -8.97
CA GLN A 44 -17.03 7.10 -8.56
C GLN A 44 -18.13 6.43 -9.39
N SER A 45 -17.91 6.25 -10.70
CA SER A 45 -18.85 5.61 -11.62
C SER A 45 -19.09 4.13 -11.32
N LEU A 46 -18.20 3.47 -10.57
CA LEU A 46 -18.32 2.04 -10.20
C LEU A 46 -19.24 1.83 -9.00
N LYS A 47 -19.42 2.84 -8.15
CA LYS A 47 -20.17 2.75 -6.88
C LYS A 47 -21.59 2.16 -7.03
N PRO A 48 -22.39 2.48 -8.07
CA PRO A 48 -23.70 1.86 -8.28
C PRO A 48 -23.64 0.33 -8.44
N GLY A 49 -22.71 -0.18 -9.25
CA GLY A 49 -22.51 -1.62 -9.47
C GLY A 49 -21.99 -2.38 -8.24
N MET A 50 -21.53 -1.65 -7.22
CA MET A 50 -21.15 -2.21 -5.93
C MET A 50 -22.31 -2.23 -4.91
N THR A 51 -23.49 -1.74 -5.23
CA THR A 51 -24.65 -1.81 -4.31
C THR A 51 -25.80 -2.57 -4.94
N LYS A 52 -26.09 -2.27 -6.21
CA LYS A 52 -27.14 -2.91 -6.97
C LYS A 52 -26.55 -4.00 -7.87
N PRO A 53 -27.04 -5.25 -7.78
CA PRO A 53 -26.60 -6.29 -8.69
C PRO A 53 -26.96 -5.98 -10.14
N GLU A 54 -26.04 -6.25 -11.06
CA GLU A 54 -26.25 -6.14 -12.50
C GLU A 54 -26.33 -7.54 -13.13
N VAL A 55 -27.19 -7.69 -14.15
CA VAL A 55 -27.32 -8.97 -14.87
C VAL A 55 -26.20 -9.04 -15.91
N VAL A 56 -25.29 -9.99 -15.72
CA VAL A 56 -24.12 -10.18 -16.59
C VAL A 56 -24.15 -11.59 -17.17
N ARG A 57 -23.80 -11.71 -18.45
CA ARG A 57 -23.57 -13.00 -19.09
C ARG A 57 -22.16 -13.50 -18.75
N CYS A 58 -22.09 -14.56 -17.97
CA CYS A 58 -20.82 -15.19 -17.60
C CYS A 58 -20.18 -15.94 -18.79
N PRO A 59 -18.88 -16.27 -18.73
CA PRO A 59 -18.18 -17.00 -19.79
C PRO A 59 -18.77 -18.38 -20.12
N ASP A 60 -19.48 -18.99 -19.17
CA ASP A 60 -20.21 -20.26 -19.34
C ASP A 60 -21.59 -20.09 -20.01
N GLY A 61 -21.90 -18.90 -20.51
CA GLY A 61 -23.11 -18.57 -21.24
C GLY A 61 -24.34 -18.26 -20.38
N HIS A 62 -24.27 -18.43 -19.06
CA HIS A 62 -25.39 -18.21 -18.14
C HIS A 62 -25.44 -16.76 -17.65
N PHE A 63 -26.66 -16.24 -17.44
CA PHE A 63 -26.86 -14.92 -16.84
C PHE A 63 -26.90 -15.02 -15.32
N ARG A 64 -26.14 -14.18 -14.63
CA ARG A 64 -26.11 -14.10 -13.17
C ARG A 64 -26.16 -12.65 -12.71
N HIS A 65 -26.66 -12.46 -11.49
CA HIS A 65 -26.54 -11.18 -10.79
C HIS A 65 -25.12 -11.04 -10.25
N ALA A 66 -24.39 -10.06 -10.76
CA ALA A 66 -23.05 -9.72 -10.31
C ALA A 66 -23.10 -8.45 -9.45
N ILE A 67 -22.39 -8.47 -8.33
CA ILE A 67 -22.08 -7.29 -7.55
C ILE A 67 -20.57 -7.07 -7.67
N TYR A 68 -20.17 -5.85 -8.00
CA TYR A 68 -18.76 -5.52 -8.17
C TYR A 68 -18.11 -5.07 -6.84
N GLY A 69 -16.80 -5.23 -6.78
CA GLY A 69 -15.96 -4.78 -5.68
C GLY A 69 -14.65 -4.23 -6.25
N LEU A 70 -13.95 -3.43 -5.45
CA LEU A 70 -12.58 -3.04 -5.78
C LEU A 70 -11.67 -4.23 -5.48
N GLY A 71 -10.77 -4.54 -6.41
CA GLY A 71 -9.79 -5.60 -6.24
C GLY A 71 -8.58 -5.14 -5.41
N PRO A 72 -7.63 -6.05 -5.14
CA PRO A 72 -6.44 -5.71 -4.38
C PRO A 72 -5.61 -4.61 -5.04
N TYR A 73 -5.16 -3.64 -4.25
CA TYR A 73 -4.24 -2.60 -4.68
C TYR A 73 -2.81 -3.06 -4.43
N ILE A 74 -2.13 -3.52 -5.48
CA ILE A 74 -0.75 -4.00 -5.42
C ILE A 74 0.19 -2.80 -5.45
N THR A 75 0.98 -2.63 -4.40
CA THR A 75 1.86 -1.48 -4.25
C THR A 75 3.01 -1.72 -3.28
N ASP A 76 4.05 -0.90 -3.36
CA ASP A 76 5.17 -0.88 -2.43
C ASP A 76 4.78 -0.29 -1.06
N TYR A 77 5.67 -0.38 -0.07
CA TYR A 77 5.33 0.03 1.30
C TYR A 77 5.03 1.54 1.43
N PRO A 78 5.82 2.47 0.85
CA PRO A 78 5.51 3.89 0.89
C PRO A 78 4.11 4.24 0.35
N GLU A 79 3.71 3.65 -0.78
CA GLU A 79 2.36 3.90 -1.31
C GLU A 79 1.28 3.13 -0.52
N GLN A 80 1.56 1.96 0.09
CA GLN A 80 0.65 1.33 1.06
C GLN A 80 0.36 2.25 2.26
N ALA A 81 1.39 2.87 2.83
CA ALA A 81 1.24 3.80 3.95
C ALA A 81 0.44 5.05 3.55
N LEU A 82 0.64 5.56 2.32
CA LEU A 82 -0.17 6.62 1.76
C LEU A 82 -1.64 6.20 1.64
N LEU A 83 -1.90 5.07 0.99
CA LEU A 83 -3.24 4.56 0.70
C LEU A 83 -4.05 4.32 1.99
N ALA A 84 -3.46 3.68 2.98
CA ALA A 84 -4.10 3.38 4.25
C ALA A 84 -4.07 4.53 5.28
N CYS A 85 -3.54 5.70 4.90
CA CYS A 85 -3.41 6.88 5.78
C CYS A 85 -2.64 6.56 7.07
N VAL A 86 -1.52 5.86 6.93
CA VAL A 86 -0.69 5.39 8.05
C VAL A 86 0.65 6.13 8.04
N VAL A 87 1.19 6.35 9.22
CA VAL A 87 2.52 6.93 9.40
C VAL A 87 3.57 5.92 8.92
N GLN A 88 4.57 6.40 8.20
CA GLN A 88 5.65 5.55 7.69
C GLN A 88 6.41 4.91 8.87
N GLY A 89 6.68 3.61 8.78
CA GLY A 89 7.23 2.78 9.86
C GLY A 89 6.18 1.96 10.62
N TRP A 90 4.89 2.21 10.41
CA TRP A 90 3.79 1.44 11.00
C TRP A 90 3.21 0.40 10.04
N CYS A 91 2.56 -0.63 10.58
CA CYS A 91 1.90 -1.63 9.75
C CYS A 91 0.59 -1.08 9.14
N ALA A 92 0.45 -1.21 7.82
CA ALA A 92 -0.77 -0.79 7.11
C ALA A 92 -1.93 -1.80 7.23
N LYS A 93 -1.65 -3.02 7.72
CA LYS A 93 -2.60 -4.13 7.84
C LYS A 93 -3.09 -4.37 9.26
N CYS A 94 -2.29 -4.10 10.28
CA CYS A 94 -2.61 -4.39 11.68
C CYS A 94 -2.18 -3.27 12.63
N LEU A 95 -2.61 -3.37 13.88
CA LEU A 95 -2.34 -2.43 14.97
C LEU A 95 -0.97 -2.69 15.65
N ALA A 96 -0.03 -3.32 14.95
CA ALA A 96 1.33 -3.46 15.45
C ALA A 96 1.96 -2.07 15.67
N PRO A 97 2.56 -1.80 16.83
CA PRO A 97 3.26 -0.56 17.06
C PRO A 97 4.55 -0.53 16.23
N SER A 98 5.04 0.66 15.86
CA SER A 98 6.19 0.80 14.95
C SER A 98 7.49 0.19 15.49
N ASN A 99 7.58 -0.05 16.80
CA ASN A 99 8.74 -0.63 17.47
C ASN A 99 8.64 -2.15 17.68
N ASP A 100 7.50 -2.76 17.37
CA ASP A 100 7.26 -4.21 17.54
C ASP A 100 6.36 -4.72 16.40
N LEU A 101 6.93 -4.75 15.18
CA LEU A 101 6.22 -5.23 13.99
C LEU A 101 6.22 -6.76 13.88
N ASP A 102 7.17 -7.41 14.54
CA ASP A 102 7.36 -8.88 14.54
C ASP A 102 6.62 -9.57 15.69
N GLY A 103 5.90 -8.82 16.52
CA GLY A 103 5.10 -9.32 17.62
C GLY A 103 4.01 -10.29 17.14
N GLU A 104 3.67 -11.25 17.99
CA GLU A 104 2.65 -12.24 17.66
C GLU A 104 1.23 -11.65 17.83
N SER A 105 0.31 -12.05 16.93
CA SER A 105 -1.14 -11.85 17.08
C SER A 105 -1.65 -10.40 17.11
N HIS A 106 -1.06 -9.49 16.32
CA HIS A 106 -1.61 -8.14 16.17
C HIS A 106 -2.99 -8.14 15.49
N VAL A 107 -3.91 -7.35 16.05
CA VAL A 107 -5.27 -7.20 15.55
C VAL A 107 -5.24 -6.49 14.19
N PRO A 108 -5.94 -7.00 13.15
CA PRO A 108 -6.07 -6.32 11.87
C PRO A 108 -6.68 -4.93 12.02
N ARG A 109 -6.21 -3.97 11.21
CA ARG A 109 -6.90 -2.68 11.06
C ARG A 109 -8.18 -2.92 10.28
N SER A 110 -9.23 -2.22 10.66
CA SER A 110 -10.46 -2.12 9.87
C SER A 110 -10.88 -0.67 9.78
N ARG A 111 -11.62 -0.34 8.73
CA ARG A 111 -12.22 0.98 8.55
C ARG A 111 -13.08 1.37 9.75
N GLU A 112 -13.87 0.44 10.28
CA GLU A 112 -14.74 0.71 11.43
C GLU A 112 -13.93 1.10 12.68
N HIS A 113 -12.80 0.44 12.91
CA HIS A 113 -11.91 0.79 14.02
C HIS A 113 -11.22 2.14 13.78
N THR A 114 -10.69 2.37 12.57
CA THR A 114 -10.04 3.64 12.21
C THR A 114 -11.00 4.82 12.35
N ASN A 115 -12.24 4.69 11.87
CA ASN A 115 -13.24 5.77 11.97
C ASN A 115 -13.60 6.07 13.44
N ALA A 116 -13.77 5.05 14.27
CA ALA A 116 -14.02 5.24 15.70
C ALA A 116 -12.87 5.99 16.40
N LEU A 117 -11.62 5.69 16.06
CA LEU A 117 -10.46 6.40 16.60
C LEU A 117 -10.43 7.86 16.15
N VAL A 118 -10.66 8.11 14.86
CA VAL A 118 -10.67 9.48 14.28
C VAL A 118 -11.75 10.36 14.91
N GLU A 119 -12.90 9.78 15.26
CA GLU A 119 -13.99 10.50 15.94
C GLU A 119 -13.70 10.81 17.42
N MET A 120 -12.91 9.97 18.10
CA MET A 120 -12.73 10.04 19.55
C MET A 120 -11.42 10.69 20.00
N LEU A 121 -10.37 10.67 19.18
CA LEU A 121 -9.02 11.03 19.58
C LEU A 121 -8.51 12.29 18.86
N GLU A 122 -7.62 13.02 19.52
CA GLU A 122 -6.90 14.13 18.91
C GLU A 122 -5.87 13.65 17.89
N LEU A 123 -5.55 14.47 16.89
CA LEU A 123 -4.63 14.12 15.81
C LEU A 123 -3.23 13.70 16.30
N GLY A 124 -2.73 14.29 17.39
CA GLY A 124 -1.44 13.91 17.98
C GLY A 124 -1.46 12.48 18.52
N VAL A 125 -2.53 12.11 19.25
CA VAL A 125 -2.71 10.76 19.79
C VAL A 125 -2.84 9.72 18.67
N LEU A 126 -3.61 10.05 17.63
CA LEU A 126 -3.75 9.20 16.45
C LEU A 126 -2.39 8.94 15.79
N TRP A 127 -1.57 9.98 15.66
CA TRP A 127 -0.25 9.88 15.05
C TRP A 127 0.72 9.05 15.90
N ASP A 128 0.82 9.35 17.19
CA ASP A 128 1.86 8.79 18.07
C ASP A 128 1.52 7.38 18.57
N GLU A 129 0.26 7.10 18.90
CA GLU A 129 -0.15 5.83 19.51
C GLU A 129 -0.69 4.81 18.50
N TYR A 130 -1.30 5.29 17.41
CA TYR A 130 -1.96 4.42 16.42
C TYR A 130 -1.34 4.50 15.02
N GLY A 131 -0.37 5.39 14.81
CA GLY A 131 0.27 5.61 13.51
C GLY A 131 -0.72 6.04 12.44
N LEU A 132 -1.79 6.77 12.78
CA LEU A 132 -2.85 7.19 11.86
C LEU A 132 -2.72 8.66 11.47
N VAL A 133 -2.91 8.94 10.18
CA VAL A 133 -3.05 10.29 9.64
C VAL A 133 -4.54 10.62 9.60
N GLY A 134 -5.08 11.04 10.75
CA GLY A 134 -6.52 11.20 10.97
C GLY A 134 -7.21 12.39 10.27
N ASP A 135 -6.45 13.21 9.55
CA ASP A 135 -6.96 14.42 8.88
C ASP A 135 -6.98 14.31 7.34
N ILE A 136 -6.86 13.08 6.83
CA ILE A 136 -7.00 12.70 5.43
C ILE A 136 -8.16 11.73 5.30
N VAL A 137 -8.99 11.91 4.29
CA VAL A 137 -10.08 10.97 3.96
C VAL A 137 -9.58 9.98 2.90
N PRO A 138 -9.46 8.67 3.22
CA PRO A 138 -9.09 7.65 2.25
C PRO A 138 -10.09 7.60 1.09
N PHE A 139 -9.61 7.31 -0.12
CA PHE A 139 -10.47 7.26 -1.31
C PHE A 139 -11.56 6.19 -1.21
N THR A 140 -11.30 5.15 -0.42
CA THR A 140 -12.17 4.00 -0.16
C THR A 140 -13.34 4.30 0.76
N GLU A 141 -13.32 5.42 1.49
CA GLU A 141 -14.32 5.73 2.52
C GLU A 141 -15.75 5.67 1.97
N ASP A 142 -15.93 6.20 0.77
CA ASP A 142 -17.21 6.25 0.07
C ASP A 142 -17.59 4.95 -0.66
N PHE A 143 -16.73 3.94 -0.70
CA PHE A 143 -16.94 2.74 -1.49
C PHE A 143 -17.40 1.56 -0.61
N PRO A 144 -18.51 0.89 -0.97
CA PRO A 144 -18.99 -0.25 -0.19
C PRO A 144 -18.07 -1.46 -0.37
N ARG A 145 -17.79 -2.19 0.71
CA ARG A 145 -16.91 -3.39 0.69
C ARG A 145 -15.52 -3.10 0.10
N ALA A 146 -14.97 -1.94 0.45
CA ALA A 146 -13.66 -1.49 -0.01
C ALA A 146 -12.79 -1.06 1.19
N ASP A 147 -12.65 -1.90 2.22
CA ASP A 147 -11.74 -1.56 3.32
C ASP A 147 -10.30 -1.51 2.79
N ILE A 148 -9.65 -0.35 2.92
CA ILE A 148 -8.29 -0.18 2.40
C ILE A 148 -7.32 -1.16 3.05
N HIS A 149 -7.48 -1.44 4.35
CA HIS A 149 -6.62 -2.37 5.07
C HIS A 149 -6.79 -3.80 4.56
N GLU A 150 -7.93 -4.18 4.00
CA GLU A 150 -8.12 -5.47 3.33
C GLU A 150 -7.59 -5.44 1.89
N LEU A 151 -7.83 -4.35 1.17
CA LEU A 151 -7.49 -4.20 -0.26
C LEU A 151 -5.98 -4.13 -0.53
N LEU A 152 -5.16 -3.65 0.40
CA LEU A 152 -3.72 -3.56 0.17
C LEU A 152 -3.12 -4.94 -0.15
N SER A 153 -2.31 -5.02 -1.19
CA SER A 153 -1.56 -6.24 -1.54
C SER A 153 -0.08 -5.89 -1.67
N PRO A 154 0.82 -6.67 -1.06
CA PRO A 154 2.24 -6.41 -1.17
C PRO A 154 2.71 -6.55 -2.62
N ASP A 155 3.50 -5.58 -3.09
CA ASP A 155 4.27 -5.75 -4.31
C ASP A 155 5.42 -6.73 -4.05
N ILE A 156 5.25 -7.96 -4.57
CA ILE A 156 6.21 -9.06 -4.45
C ILE A 156 7.58 -8.67 -4.99
N LEU A 157 7.64 -7.90 -6.08
CA LEU A 157 8.91 -7.52 -6.69
C LEU A 157 9.70 -6.61 -5.75
N HIS A 158 9.06 -5.56 -5.26
CA HIS A 158 9.76 -4.57 -4.42
C HIS A 158 10.02 -5.08 -3.01
N GLN A 159 9.07 -5.79 -2.41
CA GLN A 159 9.19 -6.21 -1.00
C GLN A 159 9.98 -7.50 -0.86
N LEU A 160 9.63 -8.56 -1.59
CA LEU A 160 10.25 -9.87 -1.41
C LEU A 160 11.56 -9.99 -2.20
N ILE A 161 11.52 -9.70 -3.51
CA ILE A 161 12.66 -9.98 -4.38
C ILE A 161 13.75 -8.92 -4.18
N LYS A 162 13.39 -7.64 -4.28
CA LYS A 162 14.36 -6.55 -4.13
C LYS A 162 14.74 -6.35 -2.65
N GLY A 163 13.76 -6.17 -1.77
CA GLY A 163 14.00 -5.98 -0.34
C GLY A 163 14.65 -7.20 0.30
N THR A 164 13.88 -8.27 0.53
CA THR A 164 14.35 -9.42 1.33
C THR A 164 15.50 -10.17 0.66
N PHE A 165 15.37 -10.51 -0.62
CA PHE A 165 16.37 -11.35 -1.27
C PHE A 165 17.62 -10.56 -1.66
N LYS A 166 17.47 -9.51 -2.48
CA LYS A 166 18.62 -8.77 -2.99
C LYS A 166 19.27 -7.89 -1.91
N ASP A 167 18.52 -7.03 -1.24
CA ASP A 167 19.11 -5.99 -0.38
C ASP A 167 19.51 -6.53 1.01
N HIS A 168 18.83 -7.57 1.51
CA HIS A 168 19.17 -8.19 2.80
C HIS A 168 20.00 -9.47 2.66
N LEU A 169 19.47 -10.51 1.99
CA LEU A 169 20.12 -11.82 1.96
C LEU A 169 21.45 -11.78 1.20
N VAL A 170 21.49 -11.22 -0.01
CA VAL A 170 22.75 -11.14 -0.79
C VAL A 170 23.78 -10.29 -0.06
N THR A 171 23.38 -9.15 0.52
CA THR A 171 24.29 -8.32 1.33
C THR A 171 24.85 -9.08 2.52
N TRP A 172 24.01 -9.85 3.22
CA TRP A 172 24.46 -10.69 4.33
C TRP A 172 25.44 -11.78 3.88
N VAL A 173 25.16 -12.46 2.76
CA VAL A 173 26.06 -13.45 2.17
C VAL A 173 27.39 -12.81 1.78
N GLN A 174 27.37 -11.62 1.18
CA GLN A 174 28.58 -10.85 0.86
C GLN A 174 29.42 -10.59 2.13
N HIS A 175 28.80 -10.07 3.20
CA HIS A 175 29.48 -9.82 4.46
C HIS A 175 30.09 -11.09 5.06
N TYR A 176 29.35 -12.19 5.04
CA TYR A 176 29.83 -13.49 5.51
C TYR A 176 31.05 -13.98 4.71
N LEU A 177 30.99 -13.89 3.37
CA LEU A 177 32.09 -14.32 2.51
C LEU A 177 33.37 -13.50 2.74
N PHE A 178 33.25 -12.18 2.90
CA PHE A 178 34.40 -11.33 3.23
C PHE A 178 34.93 -11.55 4.64
N ALA A 179 34.12 -12.04 5.57
CA ALA A 179 34.57 -12.40 6.92
C ALA A 179 35.31 -13.76 6.95
N MET A 180 34.91 -14.71 6.10
CA MET A 180 35.42 -16.10 6.13
C MET A 180 36.55 -16.39 5.13
N HIS A 181 36.68 -15.56 4.09
CA HIS A 181 37.64 -15.79 3.02
C HIS A 181 38.53 -14.58 2.77
N SER A 182 39.69 -14.82 2.15
CA SER A 182 40.49 -13.71 1.62
C SER A 182 39.69 -12.93 0.57
N GLU A 183 39.94 -11.62 0.47
CA GLU A 183 39.19 -10.72 -0.43
C GLU A 183 39.10 -11.25 -1.87
N ARG A 184 40.19 -11.84 -2.37
CA ARG A 184 40.26 -12.44 -3.71
C ARG A 184 39.39 -13.69 -3.86
N GLN A 185 39.29 -14.52 -2.82
CA GLN A 185 38.44 -15.71 -2.82
C GLN A 185 36.97 -15.35 -2.66
N ALA A 186 36.64 -14.40 -1.78
CA ALA A 186 35.28 -13.89 -1.61
C ALA A 186 34.72 -13.32 -2.93
N LYS A 187 35.50 -12.47 -3.62
CA LYS A 187 35.14 -11.92 -4.94
C LYS A 187 34.90 -13.01 -5.99
N LYS A 188 35.76 -14.03 -6.05
CA LYS A 188 35.59 -15.15 -6.97
C LYS A 188 34.28 -15.92 -6.72
N ILE A 189 33.93 -16.15 -5.46
CA ILE A 189 32.67 -16.83 -5.10
C ILE A 189 31.46 -15.95 -5.45
N LEU A 190 31.56 -14.63 -5.25
CA LEU A 190 30.51 -13.69 -5.65
C LEU A 190 30.32 -13.64 -7.17
N ASP A 191 31.41 -13.64 -7.95
CA ASP A 191 31.34 -13.68 -9.42
C ASP A 191 30.67 -14.95 -9.96
N ASP A 192 30.76 -16.08 -9.23
CA ASP A 192 30.05 -17.33 -9.57
C ASP A 192 28.56 -17.25 -9.19
N ILE A 193 28.20 -16.51 -8.14
CA ILE A 193 26.81 -16.28 -7.69
C ILE A 193 26.07 -15.31 -8.63
N ASP A 194 26.74 -14.25 -9.10
CA ASP A 194 26.15 -13.19 -9.95
C ASP A 194 25.86 -13.63 -11.41
N GLN A 195 26.16 -14.88 -11.78
CA GLN A 195 25.96 -15.41 -13.14
C GLN A 195 24.55 -15.97 -13.44
N TRP A 196 23.59 -15.84 -12.51
CA TRP A 196 22.24 -16.43 -12.61
C TRP A 196 21.13 -15.37 -12.72
#